data_AF-A0A2M6GG23-F1
#
_entry.id   AF-A0A2M6GG23-F1
#
_cell.length_a   1.000
_cell.length_b   1.000
_cell.length_c   1.000
_cell.angle_alpha   90.00
_cell.angle_beta   90.00
_cell.angle_gamma   90.00
#
_symmetry.space_group_name_H-M   'P 1'
#
loop_
_entity.id
_entity.type
_entity.pdbx_description
1 polymer ?
#
loop_
_entity_poly.entity_id
_entity_poly.type
_entity_poly.pdbx_seq_one_letter_code
_entity_poly.pdbx_strand_id
1 'polypeptide(L)'
;MKKLIFLLCLFSLPLFSFSQVGSDDDPRTHFVGLANGQKVYARRVQLKSPFLKSNYFLLDDSIRYEVGAVRYYQNENGFFLKISDPYGGTDDFAQRVLSGRISKYYVSKTFYNNYSPYGPYGYGRYGYGGFGGYGWGNSSRRNIYFFSKDNGELQSYNYNNLREALRDNPGSLELMDQYRKSKYLETGVSLAGAGLLIYGFTQSFRNSANTTGFQVNPTVYAGAALISIPWFTGIFKKDKLTQAVELYNYNQK
;
A
#
# COMPACT_ATOMS: atom_id res chain seq x y z
N MET A 1 43.45 -10.81 57.68
CA MET A 1 43.41 -9.89 56.52
C MET A 1 42.99 -10.55 55.19
N LYS A 2 43.21 -11.86 54.97
CA LYS A 2 42.82 -12.56 53.71
C LYS A 2 41.32 -12.85 53.52
N LYS A 3 40.48 -12.74 54.56
CA LYS A 3 39.03 -13.01 54.46
C LYS A 3 38.17 -11.78 54.15
N LEU A 4 38.74 -10.57 54.24
CA LEU A 4 38.00 -9.33 53.99
C LEU A 4 37.99 -8.94 52.49
N ILE A 5 38.99 -9.40 51.73
CA ILE A 5 39.11 -9.11 50.29
C ILE A 5 38.12 -9.93 49.46
N PHE A 6 37.76 -11.14 49.93
CA PHE A 6 36.80 -12.00 49.22
C PHE A 6 35.35 -11.49 49.33
N LEU A 7 35.04 -10.70 50.36
CA LEU A 7 33.69 -10.18 50.60
C LEU A 7 33.41 -8.87 49.84
N LEU A 8 34.47 -8.20 49.35
CA LEU A 8 34.37 -6.96 48.56
C LEU A 8 34.18 -7.22 47.06
N CYS A 9 34.53 -8.41 46.55
CA CYS A 9 34.28 -8.79 45.16
C CYS A 9 32.84 -9.29 44.90
N LEU A 10 32.05 -9.54 45.95
CA LEU A 10 30.65 -10.01 45.83
C LEU A 10 29.63 -8.85 45.77
N PHE A 11 30.07 -7.60 45.97
CA PHE A 11 29.21 -6.41 45.94
C PHE A 11 29.31 -5.60 44.64
N SER A 12 30.08 -6.07 43.65
CA SER A 12 30.29 -5.39 42.36
C SER A 12 29.72 -6.18 41.18
N LEU A 13 28.59 -6.89 41.37
CA LEU A 13 27.77 -7.34 40.25
C LEU A 13 26.91 -6.14 39.84
N PRO A 14 27.26 -5.37 38.79
CA PRO A 14 26.28 -4.47 38.20
C PRO A 14 25.09 -5.33 37.80
N LEU A 15 23.91 -4.92 38.25
CA LEU A 15 22.64 -5.31 37.69
C LEU A 15 22.67 -4.94 36.20
N PHE A 16 23.24 -5.79 35.37
CA PHE A 16 22.95 -5.79 33.95
C PHE A 16 21.50 -6.25 33.83
N SER A 17 20.58 -5.31 33.99
CA SER A 17 19.27 -5.41 33.39
C SER A 17 19.50 -5.56 31.89
N PHE A 18 19.52 -6.81 31.42
CA PHE A 18 19.29 -7.10 30.03
C PHE A 18 17.90 -6.58 29.70
N SER A 19 17.80 -5.30 29.30
CA SER A 19 16.67 -4.87 28.50
C SER A 19 16.67 -5.78 27.29
N GLN A 20 15.68 -6.68 27.24
CA GLN A 20 15.41 -7.48 26.06
C GLN A 20 15.20 -6.48 24.93
N VAL A 21 16.22 -6.32 24.08
CA VAL A 21 16.09 -5.59 22.82
C VAL A 21 15.15 -6.44 21.99
N GLY A 22 13.87 -6.10 22.06
CA GLY A 22 12.86 -6.67 21.18
C GLY A 22 13.32 -6.50 19.74
N SER A 23 13.25 -7.57 18.97
CA SER A 23 13.46 -7.49 17.53
C SER A 23 12.47 -6.48 16.94
N ASP A 24 12.93 -5.63 16.03
CA ASP A 24 12.07 -4.66 15.32
C ASP A 24 11.00 -5.35 14.45
N ASP A 25 11.08 -6.68 14.33
CA ASP A 25 10.09 -7.51 13.66
C ASP A 25 9.17 -8.28 14.63
N ASP A 26 9.39 -8.23 15.96
CA ASP A 26 8.47 -8.84 16.93
C ASP A 26 7.28 -7.91 17.18
N PRO A 27 6.06 -8.25 16.71
CA PRO A 27 4.88 -7.39 16.83
C PRO A 27 4.43 -7.14 18.28
N ARG A 28 4.95 -7.89 19.27
CA ARG A 28 4.62 -7.72 20.69
C ARG A 28 5.38 -6.58 21.34
N THR A 29 6.42 -6.09 20.69
CA THR A 29 7.27 -5.03 21.22
C THR A 29 6.69 -3.68 20.80
N HIS A 30 6.50 -2.77 21.75
CA HIS A 30 6.02 -1.42 21.45
C HIS A 30 7.13 -0.41 21.71
N PHE A 31 7.34 0.48 20.75
CA PHE A 31 8.41 1.47 20.85
C PHE A 31 8.15 2.66 19.93
N VAL A 32 8.88 3.74 20.20
CA VAL A 32 9.00 4.90 19.34
C VAL A 32 10.46 5.13 19.00
N GLY A 33 10.77 5.27 17.72
CA GLY A 33 12.06 5.70 17.21
C GLY A 33 12.06 7.19 16.93
N LEU A 34 12.92 7.92 17.63
CA LEU A 34 13.05 9.37 17.55
C LEU A 34 13.98 9.80 16.41
N ALA A 35 13.85 11.06 15.98
CA ALA A 35 14.65 11.65 14.91
C ALA A 35 16.14 11.73 15.24
N ASN A 36 16.49 11.81 16.52
CA ASN A 36 17.86 11.74 17.03
C ASN A 36 18.44 10.31 17.05
N GLY A 37 17.70 9.31 16.58
CA GLY A 37 18.11 7.90 16.55
C GLY A 37 17.81 7.12 17.83
N GLN A 38 17.33 7.77 18.90
CA GLN A 38 16.97 7.10 20.15
C GLN A 38 15.71 6.25 19.96
N LYS A 39 15.74 5.01 20.44
CA LYS A 39 14.56 4.13 20.51
C LYS A 39 14.08 4.06 21.96
N VAL A 40 12.80 4.35 22.16
CA VAL A 40 12.15 4.35 23.48
C VAL A 40 11.10 3.24 23.49
N TYR A 41 11.35 2.21 24.28
CA TYR A 41 10.43 1.10 24.48
C TYR A 41 9.37 1.46 25.52
N ALA A 42 8.16 0.97 25.31
CA ALA A 42 7.02 1.17 26.21
C ALA A 42 6.15 -0.09 26.22
N ARG A 43 5.29 -0.24 27.23
CA ARG A 43 4.23 -1.26 27.20
C ARG A 43 3.10 -0.87 26.25
N ARG A 44 2.86 0.43 26.06
CA ARG A 44 1.81 0.93 25.17
C ARG A 44 2.27 2.19 24.44
N VAL A 45 2.03 2.24 23.14
CA VAL A 45 2.29 3.40 22.26
C VAL A 45 0.99 3.84 21.60
N GLN A 46 0.56 5.07 21.85
CA GLN A 46 -0.67 5.64 21.29
C GLN A 46 -0.40 6.94 20.55
N LEU A 47 -0.90 7.06 19.32
CA LEU A 47 -1.00 8.35 18.62
C LEU A 47 -2.30 9.03 19.03
N LYS A 48 -2.21 10.22 19.63
CA LYS A 48 -3.36 11.02 20.06
C LYS A 48 -3.52 12.22 19.15
N SER A 49 -4.75 12.42 18.67
CA SER A 49 -5.15 13.56 17.83
C SER A 49 -6.22 14.39 18.54
N PRO A 50 -5.85 15.20 19.54
CA PRO A 50 -6.80 16.07 20.24
C PRO A 50 -7.39 17.14 19.31
N PHE A 51 -8.65 17.51 19.51
CA PHE A 51 -9.38 18.39 18.58
C PHE A 51 -8.79 19.80 18.40
N LEU A 52 -8.13 20.34 19.43
CA LEU A 52 -7.61 21.72 19.45
C LEU A 52 -6.09 21.82 19.63
N LYS A 53 -5.38 20.69 19.72
CA LYS A 53 -3.94 20.67 19.99
C LYS A 53 -3.22 19.83 18.92
N SER A 54 -1.91 20.02 18.80
CA SER A 54 -1.08 19.21 17.93
C SER A 54 -1.13 17.73 18.33
N ASN A 55 -1.03 16.85 17.33
CA ASN A 55 -0.95 15.41 17.56
C ASN A 55 0.33 15.06 18.32
N TYR A 56 0.27 14.06 19.18
CA TYR A 56 1.41 13.59 19.97
C TYR A 56 1.35 12.08 20.21
N PHE A 57 2.51 11.49 20.46
CA PHE A 57 2.64 10.12 20.94
C PHE A 57 2.59 10.09 22.47
N LEU A 58 1.81 9.17 23.02
CA LEU A 58 1.72 8.88 24.45
C LEU A 58 2.25 7.47 24.71
N LEU A 59 3.28 7.39 25.54
CA LEU A 59 3.93 6.14 25.96
C LEU A 59 3.60 5.89 27.43
N ASP A 60 3.13 4.67 27.73
CA ASP A 60 2.79 4.23 29.09
C ASP A 60 1.98 5.26 29.89
N ASP A 61 1.03 5.90 29.19
CA ASP A 61 0.09 6.90 29.70
C ASP A 61 0.72 8.15 30.35
N SER A 62 2.04 8.35 30.25
CA SER A 62 2.77 9.41 30.95
C SER A 62 3.74 10.19 30.08
N ILE A 63 4.55 9.50 29.26
CA ILE A 63 5.60 10.14 28.46
C ILE A 63 5.01 10.62 27.14
N ARG A 64 5.32 11.86 26.75
CA ARG A 64 4.81 12.48 25.52
C ARG A 64 5.93 12.84 24.57
N TYR A 65 5.72 12.53 23.30
CA TYR A 65 6.59 12.96 22.20
C TYR A 65 5.77 13.66 21.13
N GLU A 66 6.27 14.77 20.61
CA GLU A 66 5.67 15.42 19.44
C GLU A 66 5.80 14.55 18.19
N VAL A 67 4.81 14.58 17.30
CA VAL A 67 4.85 13.82 16.04
C VAL A 67 6.05 14.18 15.17
N GLY A 68 6.50 15.45 15.23
CA GLY A 68 7.71 15.92 14.54
C GLY A 68 8.97 15.14 14.94
N ALA A 69 9.09 14.78 16.22
CA ALA A 69 10.26 14.12 16.80
C ALA A 69 10.31 12.61 16.52
N VAL A 70 9.23 12.00 16.04
CA VAL A 70 9.12 10.56 15.81
C VAL A 70 9.38 10.23 14.35
N ARG A 71 10.29 9.29 14.06
CA ARG A 71 10.56 8.78 12.70
C ARG A 71 9.84 7.48 12.40
N TYR A 72 9.66 6.63 13.40
CA TYR A 72 8.94 5.37 13.25
C TYR A 72 8.41 4.95 14.62
N TYR A 73 7.39 4.11 14.64
CA TYR A 73 6.89 3.54 15.88
C TYR A 73 6.30 2.15 15.64
N GLN A 74 6.16 1.39 16.70
CA GLN A 74 5.47 0.12 16.70
C GLN A 74 4.45 0.07 17.83
N ASN A 75 3.24 -0.35 17.50
CA ASN A 75 2.15 -0.57 18.45
C ASN A 75 1.39 -1.86 18.10
N GLU A 76 0.25 -2.08 18.76
CA GLU A 76 -0.60 -3.27 18.58
C GLU A 76 -1.07 -3.48 17.13
N ASN A 77 -1.13 -2.42 16.32
CA ASN A 77 -1.53 -2.50 14.91
C ASN A 77 -0.36 -2.83 13.97
N GLY A 78 0.87 -2.80 14.46
CA GLY A 78 2.09 -3.13 13.72
C GLY A 78 3.11 -1.99 13.71
N PHE A 79 4.03 -2.07 12.74
CA PHE A 79 5.12 -1.11 12.57
C PHE A 79 4.74 -0.02 11.58
N PHE A 80 5.11 1.22 11.90
CA PHE A 80 4.77 2.42 11.16
C PHE A 80 6.02 3.26 10.91
N LEU A 81 6.21 3.69 9.67
CA LEU A 81 7.30 4.56 9.25
C LEU A 81 6.75 5.93 8.88
N LYS A 82 7.37 7.00 9.39
CA LYS A 82 7.00 8.36 9.04
C LYS A 82 7.26 8.59 7.57
N ILE A 83 6.26 9.15 6.90
CA ILE A 83 6.37 9.59 5.51
C ILE A 83 6.41 11.11 5.47
N SER A 84 7.36 11.65 4.72
CA SER A 84 7.32 13.04 4.29
C SER A 84 6.38 13.07 3.08
N ASP A 85 5.19 13.66 3.18
CA ASP A 85 4.30 13.79 2.02
C ASP A 85 4.96 14.71 0.98
N PRO A 86 5.30 14.24 -0.23
CA PRO A 86 5.83 15.12 -1.27
C PRO A 86 4.79 16.13 -1.80
N TYR A 87 3.50 15.98 -1.43
CA TYR A 87 2.39 16.82 -1.88
C TYR A 87 1.81 17.73 -0.78
N GLY A 88 2.57 17.99 0.31
CA GLY A 88 2.26 19.07 1.26
C GLY A 88 1.19 18.75 2.31
N GLY A 89 0.85 17.47 2.51
CA GLY A 89 0.00 17.03 3.61
C GLY A 89 0.81 16.78 4.89
N THR A 90 0.18 16.98 6.05
CA THR A 90 0.66 16.66 7.40
C THR A 90 1.52 15.39 7.49
N ASP A 91 2.54 15.42 8.37
CA ASP A 91 3.30 14.24 8.79
C ASP A 91 2.37 13.03 9.01
N ASP A 92 2.49 12.03 8.13
CA ASP A 92 1.67 10.81 8.18
C ASP A 92 2.56 9.59 8.36
N PHE A 93 1.97 8.47 8.76
CA PHE A 93 2.68 7.23 9.06
C PHE A 93 2.18 6.09 8.19
N ALA A 94 3.09 5.49 7.41
CA ALA A 94 2.77 4.34 6.59
C ALA A 94 2.97 3.03 7.38
N GLN A 95 1.94 2.19 7.39
CA GLN A 95 1.96 0.89 8.06
C GLN A 95 2.73 -0.12 7.21
N ARG A 96 3.65 -0.87 7.83
CA ARG A 96 4.41 -1.95 7.18
C ARG A 96 3.53 -3.19 7.01
N VAL A 97 3.54 -3.76 5.80
CA VAL A 97 2.81 -5.00 5.43
C VAL A 97 3.78 -6.15 5.16
N LEU A 98 4.98 -5.82 4.69
CA LEU A 98 6.03 -6.79 4.39
C LEU A 98 7.36 -6.27 4.95
N SER A 99 8.09 -7.12 5.68
CA SER A 99 9.45 -6.85 6.17
C SER A 99 10.48 -7.65 5.36
N GLY A 100 11.67 -7.09 5.20
CA GLY A 100 12.79 -7.66 4.44
C GLY A 100 13.69 -6.56 3.87
N ARG A 101 14.66 -6.96 3.04
CA ARG A 101 15.51 -6.01 2.29
C ARG A 101 14.68 -5.03 1.48
N ILE A 102 13.55 -5.47 0.93
CA ILE A 102 12.49 -4.60 0.44
C ILE A 102 11.33 -4.66 1.44
N SER A 103 11.15 -3.59 2.20
CA SER A 103 9.99 -3.44 3.08
C SER A 103 8.86 -2.71 2.36
N LYS A 104 7.63 -3.20 2.50
CA LYS A 104 6.42 -2.62 1.86
C LYS A 104 5.54 -1.95 2.90
N TYR A 105 5.09 -0.74 2.58
CA TYR A 105 4.25 0.07 3.46
C TYR A 105 2.99 0.56 2.73
N TYR A 106 1.98 0.98 3.48
CA TYR A 106 0.81 1.64 2.93
C TYR A 106 0.25 2.74 3.82
N VAL A 107 -0.42 3.71 3.18
CA VAL A 107 -1.27 4.71 3.83
C VAL A 107 -2.67 4.63 3.23
N SER A 108 -3.69 4.62 4.07
CA SER A 108 -5.08 4.75 3.63
C SER A 108 -5.45 6.22 3.46
N LYS A 109 -5.65 6.69 2.23
CA LYS A 109 -6.19 8.03 1.97
C LYS A 109 -7.66 7.94 1.56
N THR A 110 -8.48 8.83 2.12
CA THR A 110 -9.88 9.03 1.70
C THR A 110 -9.91 10.13 0.66
N PHE A 111 -10.37 9.80 -0.54
CA PHE A 111 -10.55 10.76 -1.62
C PHE A 111 -12.02 11.16 -1.66
N TYR A 112 -12.27 12.46 -1.51
CA TYR A 112 -13.59 13.05 -1.73
C TYR A 112 -13.70 13.46 -3.19
N ASN A 113 -14.51 12.73 -3.95
CA ASN A 113 -14.77 13.09 -5.34
C ASN A 113 -15.79 14.23 -5.35
N ASN A 114 -15.29 15.46 -5.44
CA ASN A 114 -16.13 16.65 -5.48
C ASN A 114 -16.68 16.77 -6.91
N TYR A 115 -17.76 16.06 -7.20
CA TYR A 115 -18.45 16.15 -8.49
C TYR A 115 -19.15 17.51 -8.56
N SER A 116 -18.49 18.52 -9.13
CA SER A 116 -19.09 19.81 -9.45
C SER A 116 -19.92 19.68 -10.74
N PRO A 117 -21.24 19.94 -10.72
CA PRO A 117 -22.09 19.84 -11.91
C PRO A 117 -21.85 20.94 -12.96
N TYR A 118 -20.97 21.92 -12.71
CA TYR A 118 -20.82 23.13 -13.53
C TYR A 118 -19.37 23.39 -13.99
N GLY A 119 -18.67 22.36 -14.47
CA GLY A 119 -17.38 22.49 -15.15
C GLY A 119 -17.54 22.45 -16.68
N PRO A 120 -17.16 23.49 -17.45
CA PRO A 120 -17.38 23.56 -18.91
C PRO A 120 -16.48 22.65 -19.76
N TYR A 121 -15.67 21.78 -19.16
CA TYR A 121 -14.79 20.85 -19.88
C TYR A 121 -14.79 19.47 -19.20
N GLY A 122 -15.91 18.76 -19.33
CA GLY A 122 -16.06 17.38 -18.90
C GLY A 122 -15.26 16.42 -19.79
N TYR A 123 -13.96 16.29 -19.54
CA TYR A 123 -13.17 15.12 -19.97
C TYR A 123 -13.04 14.14 -18.81
N GLY A 124 -14.15 13.44 -18.53
CA GLY A 124 -14.19 12.28 -17.65
C GLY A 124 -13.50 11.09 -18.31
N ARG A 125 -12.18 11.03 -18.18
CA ARG A 125 -11.38 9.84 -18.48
C ARG A 125 -11.70 8.80 -17.40
N TYR A 126 -12.38 7.72 -17.79
CA TYR A 126 -12.84 6.60 -16.94
C TYR A 126 -14.05 6.89 -16.05
N GLY A 127 -15.24 6.73 -16.61
CA GLY A 127 -16.50 6.66 -15.87
C GLY A 127 -17.49 5.76 -16.60
N TYR A 128 -17.75 4.60 -16.03
CA TYR A 128 -18.82 3.69 -16.44
C TYR A 128 -20.13 4.45 -16.62
N GLY A 129 -20.70 4.39 -17.83
CA GLY A 129 -21.99 4.97 -18.15
C GLY A 129 -23.12 4.20 -17.45
N GLY A 130 -23.46 4.65 -16.25
CA GLY A 130 -24.68 4.30 -15.54
C GLY A 130 -25.69 5.44 -15.69
N PHE A 131 -26.91 5.08 -16.05
CA PHE A 131 -28.10 5.93 -16.15
C PHE A 131 -28.28 6.87 -14.95
N GLY A 132 -28.86 8.04 -15.24
CA GLY A 132 -29.05 9.19 -14.35
C GLY A 132 -29.44 8.87 -12.89
N GLY A 133 -28.74 9.54 -11.97
CA GLY A 133 -29.06 9.58 -10.56
C GLY A 133 -28.22 10.67 -9.89
N TYR A 134 -28.88 11.54 -9.13
CA TYR A 134 -28.30 12.64 -8.37
C TYR A 134 -27.02 12.21 -7.61
N GLY A 135 -25.87 12.74 -8.04
CA GLY A 135 -24.55 12.33 -7.58
C GLY A 135 -24.20 12.88 -6.21
N TRP A 136 -24.51 12.13 -5.16
CA TRP A 136 -23.83 12.27 -3.87
C TRP A 136 -22.39 11.76 -4.06
N GLY A 137 -21.40 12.66 -3.96
CA GLY A 137 -19.99 12.34 -4.15
C GLY A 137 -19.56 11.19 -3.24
N ASN A 138 -19.31 10.02 -3.81
CA ASN A 138 -18.92 8.84 -3.06
C ASN A 138 -17.47 9.00 -2.59
N SER A 139 -17.24 8.99 -1.28
CA SER A 139 -15.89 9.00 -0.72
C SER A 139 -15.24 7.65 -1.00
N SER A 140 -14.16 7.62 -1.78
CA SER A 140 -13.42 6.40 -2.04
C SER A 140 -12.19 6.34 -1.14
N ARG A 141 -12.08 5.30 -0.31
CA ARG A 141 -10.86 5.02 0.45
C ARG A 141 -9.93 4.17 -0.41
N ARG A 142 -8.70 4.64 -0.64
CA ARG A 142 -7.69 3.92 -1.41
C ARG A 142 -6.38 3.85 -0.63
N ASN A 143 -5.75 2.68 -0.67
CA ASN A 143 -4.42 2.48 -0.13
C ASN A 143 -3.37 2.93 -1.15
N ILE A 144 -2.46 3.79 -0.70
CA ILE A 144 -1.26 4.19 -1.43
C ILE A 144 -0.12 3.37 -0.87
N TYR A 145 0.61 2.68 -1.73
CA TYR A 145 1.68 1.78 -1.33
C TYR A 145 3.05 2.41 -1.59
N PHE A 146 3.98 2.15 -0.67
CA PHE A 146 5.38 2.57 -0.74
C PHE A 146 6.30 1.37 -0.47
N PHE A 147 7.56 1.48 -0.83
CA PHE A 147 8.60 0.57 -0.36
C PHE A 147 9.86 1.32 0.03
N SER A 148 10.68 0.66 0.85
CA SER A 148 12.06 1.04 1.13
C SER A 148 12.96 -0.14 0.83
N LYS A 149 14.10 0.11 0.17
CA LYS A 149 15.17 -0.87 -0.05
C LYS A 149 16.28 -0.64 0.96
N ASP A 150 16.69 -1.69 1.67
CA ASP A 150 17.78 -1.70 2.63
C ASP A 150 17.67 -0.58 3.69
N ASN A 151 16.45 -0.31 4.15
CA ASN A 151 16.09 0.79 5.07
C ASN A 151 16.41 2.21 4.54
N GLY A 152 16.57 2.36 3.23
CA GLY A 152 16.73 3.64 2.54
C GLY A 152 15.43 4.45 2.44
N GLU A 153 15.46 5.45 1.57
CA GLU A 153 14.32 6.34 1.35
C GLU A 153 13.07 5.60 0.86
N LEU A 154 11.90 6.14 1.24
CA LEU A 154 10.62 5.62 0.78
C LEU A 154 10.36 6.04 -0.66
N GLN A 155 10.03 5.05 -1.48
CA GLN A 155 9.68 5.22 -2.89
C GLN A 155 8.28 4.69 -3.14
N SER A 156 7.58 5.27 -4.13
CA SER A 156 6.26 4.78 -4.52
C SER A 156 6.32 3.33 -5.02
N TYR A 157 5.39 2.49 -4.57
CA TYR A 157 5.29 1.08 -4.97
C TYR A 157 4.67 0.96 -6.37
N ASN A 158 5.49 1.14 -7.39
CA ASN A 158 5.09 1.01 -8.80
C ASN A 158 6.12 0.18 -9.57
N TYR A 159 5.73 -0.28 -10.77
CA TYR A 159 6.56 -1.13 -11.61
C TYR A 159 7.94 -0.52 -11.90
N ASN A 160 8.01 0.77 -12.22
CA ASN A 160 9.28 1.41 -12.61
C ASN A 160 10.28 1.46 -11.45
N ASN A 161 9.83 1.92 -10.29
CA ASN A 161 10.66 2.02 -9.09
C ASN A 161 11.07 0.63 -8.59
N LEU A 162 10.13 -0.32 -8.56
CA LEU A 162 10.43 -1.70 -8.15
C LEU A 162 11.39 -2.39 -9.11
N ARG A 163 11.23 -2.20 -10.43
CA ARG A 163 12.11 -2.80 -11.42
C ARG A 163 13.56 -2.32 -11.24
N GLU A 164 13.76 -1.05 -10.96
CA GLU A 164 15.09 -0.50 -10.67
C GLU A 164 15.64 -1.03 -9.34
N ALA A 165 14.81 -1.06 -8.29
CA ALA A 165 15.19 -1.56 -6.98
C ALA A 165 15.52 -3.07 -6.98
N LEU A 166 14.93 -3.85 -7.89
CA LEU A 166 15.11 -5.31 -8.00
C LEU A 166 16.08 -5.71 -9.12
N ARG A 167 16.83 -4.76 -9.70
CA ARG A 167 17.69 -4.99 -10.88
C ARG A 167 18.79 -6.03 -10.64
N ASP A 168 19.19 -6.20 -9.39
CA ASP A 168 20.18 -7.15 -8.92
C ASP A 168 19.66 -8.59 -8.74
N ASN A 169 18.36 -8.85 -9.00
CA ASN A 169 17.78 -10.20 -8.90
C ASN A 169 17.08 -10.60 -10.21
N PRO A 170 17.68 -11.49 -11.03
CA PRO A 170 17.11 -11.88 -12.32
C PRO A 170 15.75 -12.60 -12.19
N GLY A 171 15.52 -13.38 -11.13
CA GLY A 171 14.25 -14.06 -10.91
C GLY A 171 13.10 -13.07 -10.61
N SER A 172 13.36 -12.05 -9.80
CA SER A 172 12.41 -10.97 -9.55
C SER A 172 12.13 -10.16 -10.82
N LEU A 173 13.14 -9.93 -11.67
CA LEU A 173 12.96 -9.25 -12.95
C LEU A 173 12.09 -10.04 -13.93
N GLU A 174 12.18 -11.37 -13.93
CA GLU A 174 11.30 -12.20 -14.76
C GLU A 174 9.82 -12.02 -14.36
N LEU A 175 9.53 -12.05 -13.06
CA LEU A 175 8.19 -11.81 -12.53
C LEU A 175 7.68 -10.39 -12.86
N MET A 176 8.56 -9.39 -12.87
CA MET A 176 8.27 -8.03 -13.32
C MET A 176 7.89 -8.01 -14.81
N ASP A 177 8.65 -8.67 -15.68
CA ASP A 177 8.35 -8.71 -17.11
C ASP A 177 7.04 -9.47 -17.40
N GLN A 178 6.78 -10.54 -16.65
CA GLN A 178 5.50 -11.24 -16.67
C GLN A 178 4.32 -10.35 -16.22
N TYR A 179 4.52 -9.47 -15.24
CA TYR A 179 3.52 -8.46 -14.86
C TYR A 179 3.21 -7.52 -16.01
N ARG A 180 4.25 -6.97 -16.66
CA ARG A 180 4.09 -6.05 -17.79
C ARG A 180 3.38 -6.71 -18.97
N LYS A 181 3.76 -7.94 -19.33
CA LYS A 181 3.09 -8.73 -20.38
C LYS A 181 1.61 -8.96 -20.06
N SER A 182 1.29 -9.31 -18.81
CA SER A 182 -0.11 -9.47 -18.37
C SER A 182 -0.90 -8.18 -18.50
N LYS A 183 -0.33 -7.03 -18.13
CA LYS A 183 -1.00 -5.73 -18.27
C LYS A 183 -1.29 -5.34 -19.73
N TYR A 184 -0.36 -5.61 -20.64
CA TYR A 184 -0.60 -5.39 -22.06
C TYR A 184 -1.64 -6.35 -22.63
N LEU A 185 -1.63 -7.61 -22.20
CA LEU A 185 -2.64 -8.59 -22.63
C LEU A 185 -4.04 -8.19 -22.13
N GLU A 186 -4.18 -7.82 -20.85
CA GLU A 186 -5.43 -7.31 -20.29
C GLU A 186 -5.95 -6.11 -21.10
N THR A 187 -5.07 -5.14 -21.35
CA THR A 187 -5.41 -3.95 -22.13
C THR A 187 -5.84 -4.30 -23.56
N GLY A 188 -5.08 -5.16 -24.25
CA GLY A 188 -5.39 -5.60 -25.61
C GLY A 188 -6.72 -6.35 -25.69
N VAL A 189 -6.97 -7.29 -24.77
CA VAL A 189 -8.23 -8.05 -24.70
C VAL A 189 -9.42 -7.12 -24.41
N SER A 190 -9.26 -6.17 -23.49
CA SER A 190 -10.32 -5.18 -23.20
C SER A 190 -10.61 -4.29 -24.41
N LEU A 191 -9.59 -3.80 -25.12
CA LEU A 191 -9.79 -3.01 -26.35
C LEU A 191 -10.48 -3.83 -27.44
N ALA A 192 -10.05 -5.08 -27.66
CA ALA A 192 -10.66 -5.97 -28.62
C ALA A 192 -12.13 -6.27 -28.28
N GLY A 193 -12.42 -6.56 -27.00
CA GLY A 193 -13.78 -6.77 -26.52
C GLY A 193 -14.66 -5.53 -26.70
N ALA A 194 -14.14 -4.32 -26.40
CA ALA A 194 -14.86 -3.07 -26.64
C ALA A 194 -15.15 -2.84 -28.13
N GLY A 195 -14.17 -3.11 -29.01
CA GLY A 195 -14.36 -3.05 -30.45
C GLY A 195 -15.44 -4.00 -30.95
N LEU A 196 -15.43 -5.25 -30.47
CA LEU A 196 -16.45 -6.25 -30.80
C LEU A 196 -17.84 -5.88 -30.28
N LEU A 197 -17.94 -5.28 -29.08
CA LEU A 197 -19.20 -4.77 -28.56
C LEU A 197 -19.76 -3.66 -29.45
N ILE A 198 -18.94 -2.66 -29.79
CA ILE A 198 -19.35 -1.55 -30.66
C ILE A 198 -19.80 -2.10 -32.02
N TYR A 199 -19.00 -2.98 -32.62
CA TYR A 199 -19.34 -3.62 -33.89
C TYR A 199 -20.66 -4.41 -33.79
N GLY A 200 -20.81 -5.26 -32.78
CA GLY A 200 -22.00 -6.07 -32.57
C GLY A 200 -23.25 -5.24 -32.36
N PHE A 201 -23.18 -4.14 -31.59
CA PHE A 201 -24.31 -3.22 -31.42
C PHE A 201 -24.67 -2.54 -32.74
N THR A 202 -23.70 -2.00 -33.48
CA THR A 202 -23.98 -1.34 -34.76
C THR A 202 -24.65 -2.28 -35.77
N GLN A 203 -24.22 -3.54 -35.83
CA GLN A 203 -24.86 -4.54 -36.69
C GLN A 203 -26.24 -4.96 -36.17
N SER A 204 -26.43 -5.05 -34.85
CA SER A 204 -27.75 -5.34 -34.25
C SER A 204 -28.76 -4.25 -34.59
N PHE A 205 -28.38 -2.97 -34.53
CA PHE A 205 -29.25 -1.85 -34.93
C PHE A 205 -29.57 -1.85 -36.43
N ARG A 206 -28.58 -2.15 -37.29
CA ARG A 206 -28.80 -2.25 -38.75
C ARG A 206 -29.75 -3.39 -39.12
N ASN A 207 -29.58 -4.55 -38.50
CA ASN A 207 -30.44 -5.71 -38.74
C ASN A 207 -31.84 -5.52 -38.15
N SER A 208 -31.96 -4.86 -36.99
CA SER A 208 -33.25 -4.55 -36.36
C SER A 208 -34.08 -3.53 -37.13
N ALA A 209 -33.50 -2.75 -38.05
CA ALA A 209 -34.25 -1.84 -38.93
C ALA A 209 -35.04 -2.59 -40.01
N ASN A 210 -34.69 -3.86 -40.31
CA ASN A 210 -35.29 -4.66 -41.37
C ASN A 210 -36.22 -5.78 -40.85
N THR A 211 -36.37 -5.91 -39.52
CA THR A 211 -37.10 -7.03 -38.89
C THR A 211 -37.88 -6.55 -37.68
N THR A 212 -39.08 -7.09 -37.44
CA THR A 212 -40.01 -6.70 -36.36
C THR A 212 -39.56 -7.09 -34.93
N GLY A 213 -38.28 -7.38 -34.72
CA GLY A 213 -37.73 -7.75 -33.41
C GLY A 213 -36.24 -7.38 -33.27
N PHE A 214 -35.85 -6.93 -32.08
CA PHE A 214 -34.46 -6.61 -31.77
C PHE A 214 -33.65 -7.89 -31.60
N GLN A 215 -32.91 -8.27 -32.64
CA GLN A 215 -32.03 -9.44 -32.61
C GLN A 215 -30.59 -9.01 -32.29
N VAL A 216 -30.12 -9.37 -31.10
CA VAL A 216 -28.75 -9.09 -30.66
C VAL A 216 -27.76 -9.96 -31.45
N ASN A 217 -26.77 -9.33 -32.07
CA ASN A 217 -25.73 -10.04 -32.80
C ASN A 217 -24.86 -10.87 -31.83
N PRO A 218 -24.55 -12.15 -32.14
CA PRO A 218 -23.66 -13.00 -31.34
C PRO A 218 -22.31 -12.37 -30.95
N THR A 219 -21.80 -11.44 -31.77
CA THR A 219 -20.57 -10.68 -31.49
C THR A 219 -20.67 -9.78 -30.25
N VAL A 220 -21.87 -9.35 -29.87
CA VAL A 220 -22.09 -8.63 -28.61
C VAL A 220 -21.79 -9.54 -27.41
N TYR A 221 -22.24 -10.79 -27.44
CA TYR A 221 -21.95 -11.75 -26.37
C TYR A 221 -20.45 -12.10 -26.33
N ALA A 222 -19.81 -12.25 -27.50
CA ALA A 222 -18.36 -12.45 -27.57
C ALA A 222 -17.57 -11.26 -26.99
N GLY A 223 -17.97 -10.03 -27.31
CA GLY A 223 -17.38 -8.81 -26.75
C GLY A 223 -17.57 -8.73 -25.23
N ALA A 224 -18.76 -9.02 -24.73
CA ALA A 224 -19.05 -9.04 -23.29
C ALA A 224 -18.22 -10.09 -22.54
N ALA A 225 -18.11 -11.31 -23.10
CA ALA A 225 -17.28 -12.37 -22.55
C ALA A 225 -15.81 -11.94 -22.44
N LEU A 226 -15.23 -11.36 -23.50
CA LEU A 226 -13.83 -10.91 -23.49
C LEU A 226 -13.56 -9.81 -22.47
N ILE A 227 -14.45 -8.82 -22.33
CA ILE A 227 -14.29 -7.73 -21.35
C ILE A 227 -14.35 -8.25 -19.91
N SER A 228 -15.04 -9.36 -19.65
CA SER A 228 -15.15 -9.94 -18.31
C SER A 228 -13.88 -10.66 -17.83
N ILE A 229 -13.00 -11.08 -18.74
CA ILE A 229 -11.81 -11.91 -18.41
C ILE A 229 -10.88 -11.25 -17.35
N PRO A 230 -10.54 -9.95 -17.44
CA PRO A 230 -9.69 -9.30 -16.44
C PRO A 230 -10.30 -9.28 -15.03
N TRP A 231 -11.64 -9.26 -14.93
CA TRP A 231 -12.33 -9.18 -13.65
C TRP A 231 -12.19 -10.48 -12.86
N PHE A 232 -12.36 -11.63 -13.52
CA PHE A 232 -12.23 -12.93 -12.86
C PHE A 232 -10.78 -13.32 -12.54
N THR A 233 -9.82 -12.88 -13.36
CA THR A 233 -8.40 -13.21 -13.16
C THR A 233 -7.74 -12.42 -12.03
N GLY A 234 -8.24 -11.22 -11.72
CA GLY A 234 -7.73 -10.37 -10.64
C GLY A 234 -8.16 -10.78 -9.22
N ILE A 235 -9.24 -11.55 -9.07
CA ILE A 235 -9.82 -11.87 -7.75
C ILE A 235 -9.02 -12.94 -7.00
N PHE A 236 -8.29 -13.83 -7.70
CA PHE A 236 -7.68 -15.01 -7.08
C PHE A 236 -6.15 -15.07 -7.13
N LYS A 237 -5.48 -14.11 -7.78
CA LYS A 237 -4.02 -14.15 -7.96
C LYS A 237 -3.36 -12.99 -7.22
N LYS A 238 -2.41 -13.31 -6.33
CA LYS A 238 -1.48 -12.32 -5.77
C LYS A 238 -0.83 -11.54 -6.91
N ASP A 239 -0.76 -10.22 -6.78
CA ASP A 239 -0.10 -9.37 -7.76
C ASP A 239 1.35 -9.82 -7.98
N LYS A 240 1.75 -10.03 -9.25
CA LYS A 240 3.12 -10.44 -9.63
C LYS A 240 4.16 -9.44 -9.13
N LEU A 241 3.80 -8.17 -8.94
CA LEU A 241 4.68 -7.20 -8.28
C LEU A 241 5.04 -7.61 -6.85
N THR A 242 4.05 -8.09 -6.10
CA THR A 242 4.26 -8.55 -4.72
C THR A 242 5.04 -9.85 -4.69
N GLN A 243 4.77 -10.77 -5.62
CA GLN A 243 5.53 -12.03 -5.73
C GLN A 243 7.01 -11.79 -6.03
N ALA A 244 7.33 -10.85 -6.90
CA ALA A 244 8.73 -10.51 -7.21
C ALA A 244 9.48 -9.93 -6.01
N VAL A 245 8.80 -9.13 -5.18
CA VAL A 245 9.35 -8.60 -3.93
C VAL A 245 9.52 -9.71 -2.90
N GLU A 246 8.53 -10.60 -2.76
CA GLU A 246 8.63 -11.78 -1.89
C GLU A 246 9.82 -12.67 -2.29
N LEU A 247 10.00 -12.95 -3.59
CA LEU A 247 11.12 -13.70 -4.13
C LEU A 247 12.47 -13.02 -3.84
N TYR A 248 12.54 -11.69 -4.00
CA TYR A 248 13.74 -10.93 -3.69
C TYR A 248 14.13 -11.04 -2.22
N ASN A 249 13.16 -10.86 -1.33
CA ASN A 249 13.36 -10.95 0.11
C ASN A 249 13.69 -12.37 0.56
N TYR A 250 13.22 -13.39 -0.15
CA TYR A 250 13.54 -14.79 0.14
C TYR A 250 14.98 -15.16 -0.20
N ASN A 251 15.46 -14.77 -1.39
CA ASN A 251 16.80 -15.12 -1.89
C ASN A 251 17.97 -14.46 -1.12
N GLN A 252 17.66 -13.60 -0.15
CA GLN A 252 18.63 -12.76 0.56
C GLN A 252 18.52 -12.90 2.08
N LYS A 253 17.77 -13.89 2.56
CA LYS A 253 17.82 -14.38 3.95
C LYS A 253 18.94 -15.39 4.10
#